data_AF-A0A9E2U0X7-F1
#
_entry.id   AF-A0A9E2U0X7-F1
#
_cell.length_a   1.000
_cell.length_b   1.000
_cell.length_c   1.000
_cell.angle_alpha   90.00
_cell.angle_beta   90.00
_cell.angle_gamma   90.00
#
_symmetry.space_group_name_H-M   'P 1'
#
loop_
_entity.id
_entity.type
_entity.pdbx_description
1 polymer ?
#
loop_
_entity_poly.entity_id
_entity_poly.type
_entity_poly.pdbx_seq_one_letter_code
_entity_poly.pdbx_strand_id
1 'polypeptide(L)'
;MALLASSLLTKNHHLVPIAAVVVLLLLLLLLLLLLRQRGAAAAAEPDDVEPAEPKPPKPPKEKRRRQAPSIGGVDVEQQLSSTFERLHAEERRLDERQAELAANEAEFAQTAEARVAQLAEWEQSLAAREAAIMEQRAAADEANRARELDLASREAAVTRRFAELDAQQRQFAPAPAAAVPSDLEDRERAVAERIATVSQRELELARRAAALAVREREAAQTPVPQLPPPPPEPVTLQPPPPPPPPPPPSAPEPVHLVPAPEPPPPPPPPPPPPPPPPSEPVQVVEPLPPPPPPVGPPAPPEEQRGRWNVLALDRLVEQRGPEFPDRLQEWTSYLYSLRAYASPDGTLPSSFDALIEETFAELL
;
A
#
# COMPACT_ATOMS: atom_id res chain seq x y z
N MET A 1 -31.62 -18.18 18.47
CA MET A 1 -31.99 -16.81 18.03
C MET A 1 -31.34 -15.72 18.88
N ALA A 2 -31.37 -15.76 20.22
CA ALA A 2 -30.74 -14.72 21.07
C ALA A 2 -29.19 -14.71 21.05
N LEU A 3 -28.52 -15.84 20.76
CA LEU A 3 -27.05 -15.93 20.73
C LEU A 3 -26.39 -15.55 19.39
N LEU A 4 -27.18 -15.34 18.33
CA LEU A 4 -26.68 -14.88 17.02
C LEU A 4 -26.64 -13.36 16.89
N ALA A 5 -27.33 -12.62 17.78
CA ALA A 5 -27.33 -11.15 17.78
C ALA A 5 -26.06 -10.55 18.41
N SER A 6 -25.39 -11.25 19.34
CA SER A 6 -24.21 -10.72 20.03
C SER A 6 -22.90 -10.83 19.21
N SER A 7 -22.86 -11.65 18.16
CA SER A 7 -21.67 -11.83 17.33
C SER A 7 -21.52 -10.76 16.23
N LEU A 8 -22.61 -10.08 15.87
CA LEU A 8 -22.59 -9.00 14.87
C LEU A 8 -22.20 -7.64 15.45
N LEU A 9 -22.12 -7.50 16.79
CA LEU A 9 -21.81 -6.22 17.44
C LEU A 9 -20.31 -6.00 17.69
N THR A 10 -19.50 -7.06 17.77
CA THR A 10 -18.06 -6.95 18.10
C THR A 10 -17.14 -6.79 16.89
N LYS A 11 -17.62 -7.02 15.66
CA LYS A 11 -16.79 -6.87 14.44
C LYS A 11 -16.69 -5.44 13.90
N ASN A 12 -17.44 -4.48 14.44
CA ASN A 12 -17.50 -3.11 13.92
C ASN A 12 -16.79 -2.05 14.78
N HIS A 13 -15.97 -2.46 15.76
CA HIS A 13 -15.27 -1.48 16.62
C HIS A 13 -14.30 -0.56 15.85
N HIS A 14 -13.85 -0.93 14.65
CA HIS A 14 -13.03 -0.05 13.79
C HIS A 14 -13.84 0.94 12.93
N LEU A 15 -15.14 0.72 12.74
CA LEU A 15 -16.00 1.62 11.93
C LEU A 15 -16.50 2.84 12.74
N VAL A 16 -16.65 2.69 14.05
CA VAL A 16 -17.06 3.76 14.96
C VAL A 16 -16.11 4.97 14.95
N PRO A 17 -14.77 4.82 15.04
CA PRO A 17 -13.87 5.97 14.98
C PRO A 17 -13.88 6.65 13.61
N ILE A 18 -14.04 5.91 12.50
CA ILE A 18 -14.10 6.48 11.15
C ILE A 18 -15.35 7.34 10.98
N ALA A 19 -16.52 6.84 11.41
CA ALA A 19 -17.76 7.61 11.36
C ALA A 19 -17.68 8.89 12.22
N ALA A 20 -17.04 8.82 13.39
CA ALA A 20 -16.83 9.99 14.24
C ALA A 20 -15.94 11.06 13.58
N VAL A 21 -14.85 10.65 12.91
CA VAL A 21 -13.96 11.57 12.16
C VAL A 21 -14.69 12.23 11.00
N VAL A 22 -15.50 11.49 10.24
CA VAL A 22 -16.31 12.03 9.12
C VAL A 22 -17.32 13.06 9.62
N VAL A 23 -18.03 12.77 10.72
CA VAL A 23 -18.99 13.72 11.32
C VAL A 23 -18.27 14.99 11.80
N LEU A 24 -17.07 14.86 12.39
CA LEU A 24 -16.28 16.00 12.87
C LEU A 24 -15.77 16.87 11.71
N LEU A 25 -15.34 16.26 10.60
CA LEU A 25 -14.96 16.97 9.36
C LEU A 25 -16.16 17.71 8.74
N LEU A 26 -17.34 17.08 8.69
CA LEU A 26 -18.56 17.72 8.18
C LEU A 26 -18.97 18.92 9.05
N LEU A 27 -18.87 18.81 10.38
CA LEU A 27 -19.14 19.92 11.29
C LEU A 27 -18.13 21.07 11.11
N LEU A 28 -16.85 20.75 10.90
CA LEU A 28 -15.81 21.76 10.66
C LEU A 28 -16.02 22.48 9.32
N LEU A 29 -16.42 21.75 8.28
CA LEU A 29 -16.76 22.31 6.97
C LEU A 29 -18.02 23.20 7.04
N LEU A 30 -19.04 22.77 7.79
CA LEU A 30 -20.22 23.58 8.06
C LEU A 30 -19.86 24.89 8.80
N LEU A 31 -18.98 24.80 9.82
CA LEU A 31 -18.50 25.97 10.55
C LEU A 31 -17.76 26.95 9.64
N LEU A 32 -16.89 26.46 8.76
CA LEU A 32 -16.18 27.29 7.78
C LEU A 32 -17.14 27.96 6.80
N LEU A 33 -18.18 27.26 6.33
CA LEU A 33 -19.22 27.84 5.49
C LEU A 33 -20.00 28.95 6.21
N LEU A 34 -20.34 28.74 7.48
CA LEU A 34 -21.02 29.75 8.30
C LEU A 34 -20.14 30.98 8.55
N LEU A 35 -18.84 30.79 8.78
CA LEU A 35 -17.87 31.89 8.92
C LEU A 35 -17.74 32.67 7.61
N ARG A 36 -17.70 31.99 6.46
CA ARG A 36 -17.63 32.63 5.14
C ARG A 36 -18.89 33.43 4.82
N GLN A 37 -20.08 32.90 5.15
CA GLN A 37 -21.34 33.64 5.00
C GLN A 37 -21.39 34.89 5.90
N ARG A 38 -20.85 34.80 7.12
CA ARG A 38 -20.76 35.96 8.02
C ARG A 38 -19.80 37.02 7.51
N GLY A 39 -18.66 36.63 6.95
CA GLY A 39 -17.71 37.55 6.30
C GLY A 39 -18.31 38.26 5.08
N ALA A 40 -19.10 37.53 4.27
CA ALA A 40 -19.78 38.11 3.12
C ALA A 40 -20.88 39.11 3.51
N ALA A 41 -21.60 38.85 4.62
CA ALA A 41 -22.62 39.78 5.11
C ALA A 41 -22.03 41.09 5.68
N ALA A 42 -20.81 41.03 6.25
CA ALA A 42 -20.12 42.23 6.75
C ALA A 42 -19.56 43.13 5.64
N ALA A 43 -19.37 42.61 4.42
CA ALA A 43 -18.89 43.38 3.27
C ALA A 43 -20.03 44.03 2.46
N ALA A 44 -21.30 43.74 2.80
CA ALA A 44 -22.48 44.22 2.09
C ALA A 44 -23.31 45.23 2.89
N GLU A 45 -22.74 45.85 3.93
CA GLU A 45 -23.32 47.04 4.54
C GLU A 45 -22.78 48.25 3.74
N PRO A 46 -23.58 48.86 2.83
CA PRO A 46 -23.18 50.10 2.20
C PRO A 46 -23.10 51.16 3.30
N ASP A 47 -21.95 51.83 3.38
CA ASP A 47 -21.79 53.12 4.05
C ASP A 47 -22.76 54.14 3.43
N ASP A 48 -24.04 54.07 3.77
CA ASP A 48 -24.95 55.23 3.84
C ASP A 48 -24.64 56.00 5.12
N VAL A 49 -23.35 56.26 5.37
CA VAL A 49 -22.92 57.33 6.26
C VAL A 49 -22.90 58.57 5.39
N GLU A 50 -24.06 59.23 5.34
CA GLU A 50 -24.22 60.61 4.92
C GLU A 50 -23.00 61.43 5.41
N PRO A 51 -22.18 62.01 4.51
CA PRO A 51 -20.97 62.70 4.91
C PRO A 51 -21.37 63.90 5.76
N ALA A 52 -21.22 63.77 7.08
CA ALA A 52 -21.37 64.87 8.00
C ALA A 52 -20.42 65.99 7.56
N GLU A 53 -21.01 67.09 7.08
CA GLU A 53 -20.29 68.29 6.67
C GLU A 53 -19.24 68.66 7.72
N PRO A 54 -17.94 68.74 7.36
CA PRO A 54 -16.92 69.16 8.29
C PRO A 54 -17.16 70.62 8.66
N LYS A 55 -17.56 70.83 9.92
CA LYS A 55 -17.73 72.15 10.53
C LYS A 55 -16.47 73.00 10.30
N PRO A 56 -16.57 74.21 9.73
CA PRO A 56 -15.41 75.03 9.42
C PRO A 56 -14.65 75.40 10.70
N PRO A 57 -13.32 75.19 10.77
CA PRO A 57 -12.53 75.60 11.92
C PRO A 57 -12.54 77.13 12.06
N LYS A 58 -12.76 77.60 13.29
CA LYS A 58 -12.74 79.03 13.64
C LYS A 58 -11.37 79.65 13.35
N PRO A 59 -11.32 80.87 12.79
CA PRO A 59 -10.05 81.53 12.48
C PRO A 59 -9.31 81.91 13.78
N PRO A 60 -8.02 81.55 13.92
CA PRO A 60 -7.19 82.06 15.01
C PRO A 60 -6.90 83.55 14.78
N LYS A 61 -7.09 84.36 15.82
CA LYS A 61 -6.85 85.80 15.81
C LYS A 61 -5.37 86.10 15.65
N GLU A 62 -5.09 86.72 14.52
CA GLU A 62 -3.80 87.22 14.04
C GLU A 62 -3.33 88.43 14.86
N LYS A 63 -2.25 88.25 15.62
CA LYS A 63 -1.42 89.36 16.13
C LYS A 63 0.02 88.88 16.28
N ARG A 64 0.80 88.99 15.20
CA ARG A 64 2.22 89.41 15.24
C ARG A 64 2.77 89.54 13.83
N ARG A 65 2.75 90.78 13.37
CA ARG A 65 3.50 91.30 12.23
C ARG A 65 5.00 91.16 12.54
N ARG A 66 5.62 90.07 12.10
CA ARG A 66 7.07 89.97 11.89
C ARG A 66 7.26 89.80 10.39
N GLN A 67 8.08 90.66 9.80
CA GLN A 67 8.51 90.57 8.41
C GLN A 67 9.07 89.16 8.18
N ALA A 68 8.32 88.34 7.45
CA ALA A 68 8.79 87.06 6.97
C ALA A 68 9.72 87.33 5.77
N PRO A 69 10.90 86.72 5.71
CA PRO A 69 11.70 86.75 4.50
C PRO A 69 10.89 86.11 3.37
N SER A 70 10.86 86.78 2.21
CA SER A 70 10.34 86.26 0.96
C SER A 70 11.22 85.10 0.49
N ILE A 71 11.12 83.97 1.17
CA ILE A 71 11.73 82.69 0.79
C ILE A 71 10.88 82.16 -0.36
N GLY A 72 11.53 81.93 -1.51
CA GLY A 72 10.90 81.79 -2.83
C GLY A 72 9.74 80.79 -2.89
N GLY A 73 8.53 81.30 -3.13
CA GLY A 73 7.34 80.48 -3.34
C GLY A 73 7.42 79.51 -4.53
N VAL A 74 8.35 79.75 -5.47
CA VAL A 74 8.60 78.88 -6.63
C VAL A 74 9.19 77.52 -6.21
N ASP A 75 9.98 77.45 -5.13
CA ASP A 75 10.60 76.20 -4.66
C ASP A 75 9.56 75.28 -3.98
N VAL A 76 8.56 75.86 -3.30
CA VAL A 76 7.49 75.10 -2.64
C VAL A 76 6.53 74.45 -3.66
N GLU A 77 6.18 75.16 -4.73
CA GLU A 77 5.33 74.60 -5.79
C GLU A 77 6.02 73.42 -6.50
N GLN A 78 7.33 73.53 -6.78
CA GLN A 78 8.11 72.44 -7.35
C GLN A 78 8.20 71.23 -6.41
N GLN A 79 8.42 71.47 -5.11
CA GLN A 79 8.43 70.40 -4.11
C GLN A 79 7.07 69.69 -4.05
N LEU A 80 5.95 70.43 -4.02
CA LEU A 80 4.62 69.83 -4.00
C LEU A 80 4.34 69.00 -5.27
N SER A 81 4.61 69.54 -6.46
CA SER A 81 4.48 68.78 -7.72
C SER A 81 5.28 67.48 -7.69
N SER A 82 6.54 67.53 -7.23
CA SER A 82 7.37 66.31 -7.13
C SER A 82 6.80 65.28 -6.14
N THR A 83 6.18 65.73 -5.03
CA THR A 83 5.54 64.83 -4.07
C THR A 83 4.27 64.20 -4.62
N PHE A 84 3.45 64.94 -5.38
CA PHE A 84 2.27 64.38 -6.04
C PHE A 84 2.65 63.38 -7.13
N GLU A 85 3.68 63.66 -7.92
CA GLU A 85 4.21 62.71 -8.91
C GLU A 85 4.71 61.42 -8.26
N ARG A 86 5.43 61.53 -7.13
CA ARG A 86 5.87 60.36 -6.35
C ARG A 86 4.67 59.59 -5.82
N LEU A 87 3.66 60.26 -5.27
CA LEU A 87 2.48 59.60 -4.72
C LEU A 87 1.66 58.86 -5.80
N HIS A 88 1.48 59.46 -6.98
CA HIS A 88 0.84 58.78 -8.12
C HIS A 88 1.68 57.64 -8.70
N ALA A 89 3.01 57.72 -8.61
CA ALA A 89 3.87 56.60 -8.97
C ALA A 89 3.77 55.45 -7.94
N GLU A 90 3.62 55.76 -6.66
CA GLU A 90 3.37 54.76 -5.61
C GLU A 90 1.98 54.13 -5.71
N GLU A 91 0.94 54.92 -5.98
CA GLU A 91 -0.43 54.45 -6.23
C GLU A 91 -0.45 53.44 -7.39
N ARG A 92 0.14 53.79 -8.54
CA ARG A 92 0.25 52.85 -9.68
C ARG A 92 0.99 51.56 -9.34
N ARG A 93 2.05 51.62 -8.52
CA ARG A 93 2.77 50.42 -8.07
C ARG A 93 1.91 49.55 -7.15
N LEU A 94 1.03 50.14 -6.34
CA LEU A 94 0.10 49.38 -5.51
C LEU A 94 -0.98 48.72 -6.37
N ASP A 95 -1.52 49.43 -7.36
CA ASP A 95 -2.49 48.87 -8.31
C ASP A 95 -1.88 47.71 -9.11
N GLU A 96 -0.65 47.87 -9.60
CA GLU A 96 0.09 46.81 -10.29
C GLU A 96 0.29 45.57 -9.39
N ARG A 97 0.68 45.77 -8.12
CA ARG A 97 0.84 44.68 -7.16
C ARG A 97 -0.50 44.01 -6.82
N GLN A 98 -1.58 44.77 -6.70
CA GLN A 98 -2.92 44.22 -6.47
C GLN A 98 -3.39 43.39 -7.67
N ALA A 99 -3.13 43.86 -8.90
CA ALA A 99 -3.43 43.11 -10.11
C ALA A 99 -2.61 41.82 -10.19
N GLU A 100 -1.32 41.86 -9.84
CA GLU A 100 -0.44 40.69 -9.79
C GLU A 100 -0.93 39.66 -8.74
N LEU A 101 -1.29 40.10 -7.54
CA LEU A 101 -1.84 39.22 -6.51
C LEU A 101 -3.17 38.59 -6.94
N ALA A 102 -4.06 39.35 -7.57
CA ALA A 102 -5.33 38.85 -8.09
C ALA A 102 -5.12 37.80 -9.21
N ALA A 103 -4.12 38.01 -10.08
CA ALA A 103 -3.77 37.04 -11.12
C ALA A 103 -3.22 35.74 -10.51
N ASN A 104 -2.32 35.85 -9.52
CA ASN A 104 -1.76 34.70 -8.81
C ASN A 104 -2.85 33.92 -8.03
N GLU A 105 -3.81 34.61 -7.41
CA GLU A 105 -4.94 33.98 -6.73
C GLU A 105 -5.83 33.21 -7.72
N ALA A 106 -6.09 33.79 -8.89
CA ALA A 106 -6.84 33.12 -9.95
C ALA A 106 -6.13 31.87 -10.50
N GLU A 107 -4.81 31.93 -10.70
CA GLU A 107 -4.01 30.78 -11.13
C GLU A 107 -4.01 29.65 -10.07
N PHE A 108 -3.89 30.02 -8.80
CA PHE A 108 -3.96 29.06 -7.70
C PHE A 108 -5.34 28.41 -7.63
N ALA A 109 -6.42 29.19 -7.77
CA ALA A 109 -7.79 28.67 -7.80
C ALA A 109 -8.00 27.68 -8.95
N GLN A 110 -7.55 28.00 -10.17
CA GLN A 110 -7.63 27.11 -11.33
C GLN A 110 -6.84 25.81 -11.11
N THR A 111 -5.63 25.91 -10.56
CA THR A 111 -4.80 24.74 -10.26
C THR A 111 -5.46 23.86 -9.20
N ALA A 112 -6.06 24.46 -8.17
CA ALA A 112 -6.78 23.74 -7.13
C ALA A 112 -8.01 23.02 -7.71
N GLU A 113 -8.82 23.70 -8.52
CA GLU A 113 -9.97 23.10 -9.21
C GLU A 113 -9.57 21.93 -10.11
N ALA A 114 -8.49 22.07 -10.88
CA ALA A 114 -7.96 21.00 -11.72
C ALA A 114 -7.53 19.77 -10.91
N ARG A 115 -6.87 19.97 -9.76
CA ARG A 115 -6.49 18.87 -8.86
C ARG A 115 -7.70 18.19 -8.23
N VAL A 116 -8.73 18.94 -7.83
CA VAL A 116 -9.98 18.38 -7.30
C VAL A 116 -10.68 17.54 -8.37
N ALA A 117 -10.74 18.02 -9.62
CA ALA A 117 -11.32 17.26 -10.73
C ALA A 117 -10.55 15.95 -11.00
N GLN A 118 -9.21 16.01 -10.98
CA GLN A 118 -8.36 14.83 -11.16
C GLN A 118 -8.56 13.79 -10.04
N LEU A 119 -8.67 14.24 -8.78
CA LEU A 119 -8.96 13.35 -7.66
C LEU A 119 -10.34 12.70 -7.79
N ALA A 120 -11.35 13.46 -8.21
CA ALA A 120 -12.69 12.92 -8.45
C ALA A 120 -12.71 11.87 -9.57
N GLU A 121 -11.94 12.07 -10.65
CA GLU A 121 -11.79 11.07 -11.72
C GLU A 121 -11.10 9.79 -11.21
N TRP A 122 -10.05 9.93 -10.39
CA TRP A 122 -9.39 8.78 -9.79
C TRP A 122 -10.28 8.02 -8.81
N GLU A 123 -11.07 8.71 -7.99
CA GLU A 123 -12.06 8.09 -7.11
C GLU A 123 -13.11 7.31 -7.90
N GLN A 124 -13.62 7.87 -9.00
CA GLN A 124 -14.55 7.18 -9.89
C GLN A 124 -13.91 5.95 -10.54
N SER A 125 -12.65 6.05 -10.97
CA SER A 125 -11.90 4.92 -11.53
C SER A 125 -11.71 3.79 -10.51
N LEU A 126 -11.41 4.14 -9.26
CA LEU A 126 -11.27 3.17 -8.17
C LEU A 126 -12.60 2.47 -7.88
N ALA A 127 -13.68 3.25 -7.74
CA ALA A 127 -15.02 2.71 -7.52
C ALA A 127 -15.47 1.76 -8.65
N ALA A 128 -15.17 2.10 -9.91
CA ALA A 128 -15.45 1.22 -11.05
C ALA A 128 -14.65 -0.09 -11.00
N ARG A 129 -13.37 -0.03 -10.62
CA ARG A 129 -12.53 -1.23 -10.45
C ARG A 129 -13.03 -2.12 -9.31
N GLU A 130 -13.42 -1.52 -8.18
CA GLU A 130 -14.00 -2.26 -7.04
C GLU A 130 -15.31 -2.96 -7.44
N ALA A 131 -16.19 -2.27 -8.17
CA ALA A 131 -17.42 -2.86 -8.69
C ALA A 131 -17.14 -4.06 -9.61
N ALA A 132 -16.15 -3.95 -10.51
CA ALA A 132 -15.75 -5.04 -11.39
C ALA A 132 -15.20 -6.26 -10.63
N ILE A 133 -14.42 -6.04 -9.56
CA ILE A 133 -13.93 -7.13 -8.70
C ILE A 133 -15.10 -7.83 -8.00
N MET A 134 -16.09 -7.08 -7.51
CA MET A 134 -17.27 -7.65 -6.86
C MET A 134 -18.12 -8.47 -7.84
N GLU A 135 -18.30 -7.99 -9.06
CA GLU A 135 -18.99 -8.72 -10.13
C GLU A 135 -18.25 -10.01 -10.50
N GLN A 136 -16.92 -9.95 -10.65
CA GLN A 136 -16.10 -11.12 -10.94
C GLN A 136 -16.19 -12.19 -9.83
N ARG A 137 -16.20 -11.77 -8.56
CA ARG A 137 -16.38 -12.68 -7.42
C ARG A 137 -17.77 -13.32 -7.41
N ALA A 138 -18.82 -12.53 -7.66
CA ALA A 138 -20.18 -13.05 -7.76
C ALA A 138 -20.32 -14.10 -8.88
N ALA A 139 -19.73 -13.82 -10.06
CA ALA A 139 -19.71 -14.76 -11.18
C ALA A 139 -18.93 -16.05 -10.86
N ALA A 140 -17.81 -15.94 -10.15
CA ALA A 140 -17.04 -17.11 -9.71
C ALA A 140 -17.82 -17.96 -8.70
N ASP A 141 -18.53 -17.34 -7.76
CA ASP A 141 -19.38 -18.04 -6.78
C ASP A 141 -20.54 -18.77 -7.47
N GLU A 142 -21.19 -18.14 -8.45
CA GLU A 142 -22.24 -18.77 -9.25
C GLU A 142 -21.70 -19.97 -10.04
N ALA A 143 -20.53 -19.82 -10.68
CA ALA A 143 -19.87 -20.92 -11.39
C ALA A 143 -19.50 -22.08 -10.46
N ASN A 144 -19.04 -21.80 -9.24
CA ASN A 144 -18.73 -22.83 -8.24
C ASN A 144 -20.01 -23.55 -7.78
N ARG A 145 -21.09 -22.83 -7.49
CA ARG A 145 -22.39 -23.44 -7.16
C ARG A 145 -22.90 -24.33 -8.28
N ALA A 146 -22.75 -23.92 -9.54
CA ALA A 146 -23.13 -24.74 -10.68
C ALA A 146 -22.31 -26.05 -10.74
N ARG A 147 -21.00 -25.99 -10.47
CA ARG A 147 -20.14 -27.18 -10.40
C ARG A 147 -20.52 -28.10 -9.24
N GLU A 148 -20.84 -27.55 -8.07
CA GLU A 148 -21.30 -28.33 -6.91
C GLU A 148 -22.60 -29.08 -7.21
N LEU A 149 -23.55 -28.44 -7.89
CA LEU A 149 -24.80 -29.10 -8.31
C LEU A 149 -24.56 -30.20 -9.34
N ASP A 150 -23.65 -29.99 -10.30
CA ASP A 150 -23.26 -31.03 -11.27
C ASP A 150 -22.60 -32.22 -10.57
N LEU A 151 -21.65 -31.97 -9.66
CA LEU A 151 -21.00 -33.04 -8.87
C LEU A 151 -22.01 -33.80 -8.02
N ALA A 152 -22.91 -33.12 -7.32
CA ALA A 152 -23.98 -33.77 -6.55
C ALA A 152 -24.88 -34.64 -7.44
N SER A 153 -25.17 -34.19 -8.67
CA SER A 153 -25.94 -34.98 -9.63
C SER A 153 -25.21 -36.26 -10.05
N ARG A 154 -23.89 -36.18 -10.25
CA ARG A 154 -23.03 -37.33 -10.61
C ARG A 154 -22.92 -38.31 -9.46
N GLU A 155 -22.75 -37.83 -8.23
CA GLU A 155 -22.73 -38.65 -7.02
C GLU A 155 -24.06 -39.40 -6.83
N ALA A 156 -25.19 -38.73 -7.04
CA ALA A 156 -26.51 -39.36 -7.00
C ALA A 156 -26.67 -40.45 -8.08
N ALA A 157 -26.15 -40.21 -9.29
CA ALA A 157 -26.17 -41.19 -10.37
C ALA A 157 -25.31 -42.42 -10.07
N VAL A 158 -24.11 -42.23 -9.51
CA VAL A 158 -23.22 -43.32 -9.07
C VAL A 158 -23.87 -44.13 -7.96
N THR A 159 -24.44 -43.46 -6.95
CA THR A 159 -25.16 -44.12 -5.85
C THR A 159 -26.32 -44.96 -6.36
N ARG A 160 -27.11 -44.44 -7.31
CA ARG A 160 -28.19 -45.18 -7.95
C ARG A 160 -27.68 -46.42 -8.69
N ARG A 161 -26.59 -46.28 -9.46
CA ARG A 161 -25.97 -47.40 -10.19
C ARG A 161 -25.42 -48.47 -9.25
N PHE A 162 -24.86 -48.07 -8.12
CA PHE A 162 -24.38 -49.00 -7.10
C PHE A 162 -25.53 -49.80 -6.47
N ALA A 163 -26.64 -49.12 -6.12
CA ALA A 163 -27.84 -49.78 -5.61
C ALA A 163 -28.47 -50.74 -6.63
N GLU A 164 -28.45 -50.39 -7.92
CA GLU A 164 -28.90 -51.27 -9.01
C GLU A 164 -28.03 -52.52 -9.14
N LEU A 165 -26.70 -52.37 -9.10
CA LEU A 165 -25.76 -53.50 -9.12
C LEU A 165 -25.92 -54.41 -7.90
N ASP A 166 -26.11 -53.85 -6.70
CA ASP A 166 -26.38 -54.63 -5.49
C ASP A 166 -27.70 -55.42 -5.61
N ALA A 167 -28.75 -54.79 -6.16
CA ALA A 167 -30.01 -55.48 -6.43
C ALA A 167 -29.85 -56.61 -7.45
N GLN A 168 -29.07 -56.40 -8.53
CA GLN A 168 -28.74 -57.46 -9.50
C GLN A 168 -27.96 -58.59 -8.84
N GLN A 169 -26.94 -58.26 -8.03
CA GLN A 169 -26.14 -59.25 -7.32
C GLN A 169 -26.99 -60.10 -6.38
N ARG A 170 -27.96 -59.51 -5.68
CA ARG A 170 -28.92 -60.27 -4.85
C ARG A 170 -29.84 -61.18 -5.65
N GLN A 171 -30.20 -60.81 -6.89
CA GLN A 171 -30.99 -61.67 -7.77
C GLN A 171 -30.18 -62.88 -8.28
N PHE A 172 -28.87 -62.70 -8.53
CA PHE A 172 -27.98 -63.77 -8.97
C PHE A 172 -27.32 -64.55 -7.82
N ALA A 173 -27.41 -64.04 -6.59
CA ALA A 173 -26.89 -64.74 -5.42
C ALA A 173 -27.64 -66.07 -5.29
N PRO A 174 -26.95 -67.22 -5.38
CA PRO A 174 -27.60 -68.51 -5.14
C PRO A 174 -28.21 -68.48 -3.74
N ALA A 175 -29.44 -69.01 -3.60
CA ALA A 175 -30.09 -69.20 -2.31
C ALA A 175 -29.05 -69.75 -1.32
N PRO A 176 -28.92 -69.15 -0.10
CA PRO A 176 -27.78 -69.37 0.77
C PRO A 176 -27.49 -70.86 0.87
N ALA A 177 -26.44 -71.29 0.18
CA ALA A 177 -26.05 -72.68 0.15
C ALA A 177 -25.77 -73.07 1.59
N ALA A 178 -26.50 -74.07 2.08
CA ALA A 178 -26.39 -74.58 3.43
C ALA A 178 -24.91 -74.74 3.79
N ALA A 179 -24.49 -74.06 4.87
CA ALA A 179 -23.19 -74.13 5.53
C ALA A 179 -22.05 -74.58 4.61
N VAL A 180 -21.38 -73.61 3.96
CA VAL A 180 -20.05 -73.86 3.40
C VAL A 180 -19.18 -74.43 4.54
N PRO A 181 -18.49 -75.56 4.33
CA PRO A 181 -17.71 -76.22 5.36
C PRO A 181 -16.66 -75.26 5.95
N SER A 182 -16.46 -75.33 7.27
CA SER A 182 -15.57 -74.48 8.08
C SER A 182 -14.14 -74.30 7.54
N ASP A 183 -13.74 -75.19 6.64
CA ASP A 183 -12.45 -75.23 5.95
C ASP A 183 -12.13 -73.93 5.17
N LEU A 184 -13.17 -73.19 4.72
CA LEU A 184 -12.98 -71.91 4.03
C LEU A 184 -12.70 -70.76 5.03
N GLU A 185 -13.40 -70.73 6.16
CA GLU A 185 -13.14 -69.78 7.24
C GLU A 185 -11.75 -69.99 7.86
N ASP A 186 -11.33 -71.25 8.01
CA ASP A 186 -10.01 -71.59 8.53
C ASP A 186 -8.91 -71.16 7.55
N ARG A 187 -9.14 -71.30 6.23
CA ARG A 187 -8.24 -70.74 5.20
C ARG A 187 -8.21 -69.21 5.21
N GLU A 188 -9.34 -68.55 5.39
CA GLU A 188 -9.39 -67.08 5.49
C GLU A 188 -8.66 -66.57 6.73
N ARG A 189 -8.84 -67.20 7.89
CA ARG A 189 -8.05 -66.88 9.10
C ARG A 189 -6.56 -67.09 8.86
N ALA A 190 -6.17 -68.19 8.23
CA ALA A 190 -4.76 -68.46 7.91
C ALA A 190 -4.18 -67.40 6.93
N VAL A 191 -4.96 -66.95 5.95
CA VAL A 191 -4.53 -65.89 5.02
C VAL A 191 -4.45 -64.55 5.76
N ALA A 192 -5.42 -64.21 6.61
CA ALA A 192 -5.42 -62.99 7.41
C ALA A 192 -4.21 -62.92 8.36
N GLU A 193 -3.85 -64.04 9.01
CA GLU A 193 -2.64 -64.15 9.83
C GLU A 193 -1.36 -63.95 9.01
N ARG A 194 -1.29 -64.53 7.80
CA ARG A 194 -0.14 -64.34 6.90
C ARG A 194 -0.02 -62.89 6.46
N ILE A 195 -1.13 -62.23 6.12
CA ILE A 195 -1.15 -60.81 5.75
C ILE A 195 -0.68 -59.96 6.94
N ALA A 196 -1.23 -60.17 8.14
CA ALA A 196 -0.82 -59.45 9.34
C ALA A 196 0.69 -59.60 9.62
N THR A 197 1.22 -60.81 9.44
CA THR A 197 2.65 -61.10 9.59
C THR A 197 3.49 -60.35 8.55
N VAL A 198 3.06 -60.30 7.29
CA VAL A 198 3.76 -59.57 6.22
C VAL A 198 3.72 -58.07 6.48
N SER A 199 2.55 -57.50 6.82
CA SER A 199 2.40 -56.08 7.14
C SER A 199 3.26 -55.67 8.33
N GLN A 200 3.38 -56.52 9.35
CA GLN A 200 4.26 -56.26 10.49
C GLN A 200 5.74 -56.21 10.07
N ARG A 201 6.17 -57.10 9.18
CA ARG A 201 7.55 -57.08 8.64
C ARG A 201 7.81 -55.86 7.77
N GLU A 202 6.85 -55.45 6.94
CA GLU A 202 6.97 -54.23 6.13
C GLU A 202 7.07 -52.97 7.00
N LEU A 203 6.27 -52.89 8.06
CA LEU A 203 6.35 -51.78 9.02
C LEU A 203 7.71 -51.74 9.73
N GLU A 204 8.26 -52.89 10.10
CA GLU A 204 9.59 -52.97 10.72
C GLU A 204 10.69 -52.55 9.73
N LEU A 205 10.61 -52.98 8.48
CA LEU A 205 11.52 -52.56 7.42
C LEU A 205 11.44 -51.05 7.17
N ALA A 206 10.24 -50.48 7.10
CA ALA A 206 10.03 -49.04 6.95
C ALA A 206 10.62 -48.25 8.12
N ARG A 207 10.48 -48.74 9.37
CA ARG A 207 11.13 -48.14 10.55
C ARG A 207 12.65 -48.20 10.48
N ARG A 208 13.24 -49.32 10.05
CA ARG A 208 14.69 -49.44 9.89
C ARG A 208 15.22 -48.52 8.79
N ALA A 209 14.50 -48.42 7.67
CA ALA A 209 14.85 -47.51 6.58
C ALA A 209 14.81 -46.05 7.04
N ALA A 210 13.78 -45.64 7.78
CA ALA A 210 13.69 -44.30 8.36
C ALA A 210 14.85 -44.01 9.33
N ALA A 211 15.21 -44.98 10.19
CA ALA A 211 16.34 -44.82 11.12
C ALA A 211 17.71 -44.67 10.40
N LEU A 212 17.91 -45.38 9.29
CA LEU A 212 19.11 -45.22 8.46
C LEU A 212 19.16 -43.85 7.79
N ALA A 213 18.03 -43.37 7.26
CA ALA A 213 17.95 -42.05 6.64
C ALA A 213 18.27 -40.91 7.63
N VAL A 214 17.88 -41.06 8.90
CA VAL A 214 18.27 -40.12 9.97
C VAL A 214 19.78 -40.15 10.21
N ARG A 215 20.38 -41.34 10.37
CA ARG A 215 21.83 -41.48 10.53
C ARG A 215 22.64 -40.92 9.37
N GLU A 216 22.16 -41.11 8.14
CA GLU A 216 22.82 -40.58 6.95
C GLU A 216 22.79 -39.04 6.93
N ARG A 217 21.67 -38.43 7.34
CA ARG A 217 21.57 -36.97 7.51
C ARG A 217 22.50 -36.46 8.63
N GLU A 218 22.58 -37.15 9.76
CA GLU A 218 23.50 -36.80 10.85
C GLU A 218 24.98 -36.92 10.43
N ALA A 219 25.32 -37.96 9.67
CA ALA A 219 26.66 -38.13 9.12
C ALA A 219 27.00 -37.03 8.09
N ALA A 220 26.04 -36.62 7.25
CA ALA A 220 26.21 -35.52 6.31
C ALA A 220 26.30 -34.15 6.99
N GLN A 221 25.68 -33.98 8.16
CA GLN A 221 25.78 -32.77 8.98
C GLN A 221 27.01 -32.72 9.88
N THR A 222 27.80 -33.80 9.93
CA THR A 222 29.08 -33.75 10.66
C THR A 222 29.99 -32.77 9.92
N PRO A 223 30.34 -31.62 10.51
CA PRO A 223 31.13 -30.61 9.84
C PRO A 223 32.47 -31.23 9.48
N VAL A 224 32.67 -31.44 8.18
CA VAL A 224 33.95 -31.90 7.63
C VAL A 224 35.01 -30.95 8.18
N PRO A 225 36.03 -31.42 8.93
CA PRO A 225 37.11 -30.58 9.39
C PRO A 225 37.62 -29.82 8.18
N GLN A 226 37.50 -28.49 8.20
CA GLN A 226 37.90 -27.63 7.09
C GLN A 226 39.34 -28.00 6.72
N LEU A 227 39.50 -28.72 5.61
CA LEU A 227 40.83 -28.94 5.06
C LEU A 227 41.40 -27.55 4.78
N PRO A 228 42.69 -27.32 5.10
CA PRO A 228 43.36 -26.07 4.75
C PRO A 228 43.13 -25.76 3.26
N PRO A 229 42.97 -24.48 2.91
CA PRO A 229 42.66 -24.07 1.55
C PRO A 229 43.67 -24.71 0.59
N PRO A 230 43.21 -25.43 -0.45
CA PRO A 230 44.11 -26.02 -1.42
C PRO A 230 44.93 -24.91 -2.10
N PRO A 231 46.21 -25.15 -2.40
CA PRO A 231 47.03 -24.22 -3.18
C PRO A 231 46.34 -23.92 -4.53
N PRO A 232 46.52 -22.70 -5.08
CA PRO A 232 45.86 -22.29 -6.31
C PRO A 232 46.19 -23.26 -7.45
N GLU A 233 45.17 -23.98 -7.91
CA GLU A 233 45.30 -24.90 -9.03
C GLU A 233 45.60 -24.11 -10.32
N PRO A 234 46.46 -24.65 -11.21
CA PRO A 234 46.72 -24.05 -12.50
C PRO A 234 45.43 -24.01 -13.33
N VAL A 235 45.16 -22.84 -13.90
CA VAL A 235 44.08 -22.54 -14.85
C VAL A 235 43.95 -23.67 -15.87
N THR A 236 42.97 -24.54 -15.67
CA THR A 236 42.64 -25.61 -16.60
C THR A 236 41.74 -25.00 -17.67
N LEU A 237 42.25 -24.98 -18.90
CA LEU A 237 41.52 -24.57 -20.09
C LEU A 237 40.24 -25.42 -20.19
N GLN A 238 39.10 -24.75 -20.02
CA GLN A 238 37.78 -25.34 -20.19
C GLN A 238 37.69 -25.93 -21.62
N PRO A 239 37.47 -27.25 -21.78
CA PRO A 239 37.25 -27.82 -23.10
C PRO A 239 35.98 -27.22 -23.72
N PRO A 240 35.94 -27.04 -25.06
CA PRO A 240 34.80 -26.45 -25.74
C PRO A 240 33.53 -27.28 -25.49
N PRO A 241 32.36 -26.62 -25.36
CA PRO A 241 31.10 -27.31 -25.14
C PRO A 241 30.83 -28.29 -26.30
N PRO A 242 30.28 -29.49 -26.01
CA PRO A 242 29.88 -30.43 -27.05
C PRO A 242 28.81 -29.79 -27.96
N PRO A 243 28.80 -30.14 -29.26
CA PRO A 243 27.80 -29.63 -30.19
C PRO A 243 26.38 -30.01 -29.72
N PRO A 244 25.38 -29.13 -29.94
CA PRO A 244 24.01 -29.42 -29.55
C PRO A 244 23.49 -30.68 -30.27
N PRO A 245 22.68 -31.51 -29.58
CA PRO A 245 22.06 -32.68 -30.20
C PRO A 245 21.17 -32.26 -31.39
N PRO A 246 21.06 -33.09 -32.43
CA PRO A 246 20.21 -32.81 -33.57
C PRO A 246 18.74 -32.64 -33.12
N PRO A 247 17.98 -31.70 -33.71
CA PRO A 247 16.60 -31.47 -33.34
C PRO A 247 15.76 -32.74 -33.59
N PRO A 248 14.81 -33.07 -32.70
CA PRO A 248 13.90 -34.19 -32.90
C PRO A 248 13.07 -33.98 -34.18
N PRO A 249 12.67 -35.07 -34.86
CA PRO A 249 11.83 -34.98 -36.06
C PRO A 249 10.53 -34.24 -35.74
N SER A 250 10.24 -33.21 -36.53
CA SER A 250 9.05 -32.38 -36.41
C SER A 250 7.78 -33.22 -36.33
N ALA A 251 7.01 -33.03 -35.26
CA ALA A 251 5.64 -33.51 -35.16
C ALA A 251 4.81 -32.98 -36.35
N PRO A 252 3.79 -33.74 -36.81
CA PRO A 252 2.94 -33.32 -37.92
C PRO A 252 2.26 -31.98 -37.63
N GLU A 253 2.34 -31.09 -38.62
CA GLU A 253 1.83 -29.71 -38.55
C GLU A 253 0.34 -29.67 -38.17
N PRO A 254 -0.04 -28.87 -37.17
CA PRO A 254 -1.45 -28.55 -36.93
C PRO A 254 -1.98 -27.78 -38.14
N VAL A 255 -3.10 -28.28 -38.66
CA VAL A 255 -3.88 -27.72 -39.76
C VAL A 255 -4.05 -26.20 -39.57
N HIS A 256 -3.58 -25.43 -40.54
CA HIS A 256 -3.68 -23.97 -40.60
C HIS A 256 -5.14 -23.52 -40.39
N LEU A 257 -5.45 -23.03 -39.18
CA LEU A 257 -6.58 -22.14 -38.96
C LEU A 257 -6.20 -20.80 -39.57
N VAL A 258 -7.06 -20.31 -40.47
CA VAL A 258 -6.95 -18.99 -41.10
C VAL A 258 -6.78 -17.93 -40.00
N PRO A 259 -5.69 -17.13 -39.99
CA PRO A 259 -5.48 -16.13 -38.97
C PRO A 259 -6.60 -15.09 -39.04
N ALA A 260 -7.19 -14.79 -37.89
CA ALA A 260 -8.07 -13.64 -37.72
C ALA A 260 -7.30 -12.37 -38.13
N PRO A 261 -7.95 -11.37 -38.76
CA PRO A 261 -7.30 -10.12 -39.15
C PRO A 261 -6.65 -9.47 -37.93
N GLU A 262 -5.36 -9.16 -38.04
CA GLU A 262 -4.61 -8.48 -36.99
C GLU A 262 -5.28 -7.14 -36.65
N PRO A 263 -5.45 -6.80 -35.36
CA PRO A 263 -5.93 -5.49 -34.96
C PRO A 263 -4.96 -4.40 -35.46
N PRO A 264 -5.46 -3.22 -35.86
CA PRO A 264 -4.61 -2.13 -36.31
C PRO A 264 -3.59 -1.76 -35.21
N PRO A 265 -2.35 -1.40 -35.59
CA PRO A 265 -1.33 -1.01 -34.62
C PRO A 265 -1.84 0.17 -33.76
N PRO A 266 -1.56 0.18 -32.45
CA PRO A 266 -1.92 1.30 -31.60
C PRO A 266 -1.27 2.59 -32.11
N PRO A 267 -1.93 3.75 -31.96
CA PRO A 267 -1.32 5.04 -32.33
C PRO A 267 -0.01 5.23 -31.56
N PRO A 268 1.01 5.87 -32.16
CA PRO A 268 2.26 6.16 -31.49
C PRO A 268 1.99 7.00 -30.22
N PRO A 269 2.72 6.77 -29.12
CA PRO A 269 2.57 7.57 -27.92
C PRO A 269 2.85 9.05 -28.24
N PRO A 270 2.13 10.00 -27.60
CA PRO A 270 2.43 11.41 -27.77
C PRO A 270 3.89 11.69 -27.35
N PRO A 271 4.58 12.64 -28.00
CA PRO A 271 5.93 13.02 -27.60
C PRO A 271 5.94 13.45 -26.13
N PRO A 272 6.98 13.10 -25.35
CA PRO A 272 7.08 13.53 -23.97
C PRO A 272 7.04 15.07 -23.91
N PRO A 273 6.37 15.67 -22.90
CA PRO A 273 6.38 17.11 -22.73
C PRO A 273 7.83 17.61 -22.59
N PRO A 274 8.14 18.81 -23.11
CA PRO A 274 9.46 19.40 -22.95
C PRO A 274 9.80 19.50 -21.45
N PRO A 275 11.06 19.24 -21.05
CA PRO A 275 11.47 19.37 -19.66
C PRO A 275 11.16 20.80 -19.17
N PRO A 276 10.65 20.96 -17.93
CA PRO A 276 10.40 22.28 -17.37
C PRO A 276 11.72 23.08 -17.31
N PRO A 277 11.68 24.40 -17.55
CA PRO A 277 12.87 25.24 -17.41
C PRO A 277 13.43 25.11 -15.99
N PRO A 278 14.76 25.07 -15.82
CA PRO A 278 15.39 25.02 -14.50
C PRO A 278 14.93 26.23 -13.68
N SER A 279 14.26 25.97 -12.56
CA SER A 279 13.82 27.01 -11.63
C SER A 279 15.04 27.74 -11.07
N GLU A 280 15.10 29.06 -11.28
CA GLU A 280 16.07 29.92 -10.64
C GLU A 280 15.91 29.83 -9.11
N PRO A 281 17.00 29.72 -8.33
CA PRO A 281 16.91 29.59 -6.89
C PRO A 281 16.38 30.89 -6.27
N VAL A 282 15.14 30.85 -5.79
CA VAL A 282 14.56 31.88 -4.92
C VAL A 282 15.35 31.88 -3.61
N GLN A 283 16.16 32.92 -3.37
CA GLN A 283 16.84 33.13 -2.10
C GLN A 283 15.80 33.45 -1.03
N VAL A 284 15.42 32.43 -0.25
CA VAL A 284 14.69 32.59 1.00
C VAL A 284 15.64 33.21 2.02
N VAL A 285 15.42 34.49 2.35
CA VAL A 285 16.06 35.14 3.50
C VAL A 285 15.39 34.59 4.77
N GLU A 286 16.03 33.61 5.41
CA GLU A 286 15.58 33.00 6.66
C GLU A 286 15.82 33.96 7.84
N PRO A 287 14.78 34.29 8.65
CA PRO A 287 14.95 35.11 9.85
C PRO A 287 15.72 34.34 10.93
N LEU A 288 16.75 34.97 11.49
CA LEU A 288 17.62 34.41 12.52
C LEU A 288 16.82 33.96 13.78
N PRO A 289 16.91 32.68 14.21
CA PRO A 289 16.22 32.22 15.43
C PRO A 289 16.84 32.79 16.72
N PRO A 290 16.05 33.00 17.79
CA PRO A 290 16.54 33.46 19.08
C PRO A 290 17.50 32.44 19.73
N PRO A 291 18.47 32.90 20.54
CA PRO A 291 19.48 32.02 21.14
C PRO A 291 18.84 30.98 22.08
N PRO A 292 19.25 29.69 21.98
CA PRO A 292 18.69 28.64 22.81
C PRO A 292 19.14 28.77 24.29
N PRO A 293 18.28 28.38 25.25
CA PRO A 293 18.65 28.33 26.66
C PRO A 293 19.77 27.30 26.91
N PRO A 294 20.60 27.49 27.96
CA PRO A 294 21.73 26.62 28.25
C PRO A 294 21.25 25.18 28.56
N VAL A 295 21.65 24.27 27.68
CA VAL A 295 21.40 22.83 27.75
C VAL A 295 22.21 22.27 28.92
N GLY A 296 21.52 21.71 29.92
CA GLY A 296 22.14 20.89 30.96
C GLY A 296 22.75 19.62 30.35
N PRO A 297 23.75 18.99 31.01
CA PRO A 297 24.43 17.81 30.49
C PRO A 297 23.41 16.71 30.14
N PRO A 298 23.51 16.09 28.94
CA PRO A 298 22.59 15.07 28.50
C PRO A 298 22.64 13.87 29.44
N ALA A 299 21.46 13.44 29.89
CA ALA A 299 21.32 12.16 30.59
C ALA A 299 21.83 11.03 29.67
N PRO A 300 22.59 10.05 30.19
CA PRO A 300 23.01 8.90 29.40
C PRO A 300 21.77 8.16 28.86
N PRO A 301 21.80 7.65 27.61
CA PRO A 301 20.68 6.94 27.01
C PRO A 301 20.46 5.61 27.74
N GLU A 302 19.48 5.58 28.62
CA GLU A 302 18.98 4.34 29.21
C GLU A 302 18.28 3.51 28.12
N GLU A 303 18.92 2.40 27.74
CA GLU A 303 18.30 1.12 27.44
C GLU A 303 17.25 1.08 26.30
N GLN A 304 17.75 1.07 25.06
CA GLN A 304 17.02 0.72 23.82
C GLN A 304 16.67 -0.78 23.70
N ARG A 305 16.56 -1.51 24.81
CA ARG A 305 16.12 -2.91 24.82
C ARG A 305 14.59 -2.93 24.85
N GLY A 306 13.96 -3.11 23.69
CA GLY A 306 12.54 -3.47 23.62
C GLY A 306 11.62 -2.55 22.81
N ARG A 307 12.11 -1.87 21.76
CA ARG A 307 11.22 -1.18 20.81
C ARG A 307 11.69 -1.36 19.37
N TRP A 308 11.61 -2.59 18.87
CA TRP A 308 11.69 -2.80 17.43
C TRP A 308 10.50 -2.11 16.74
N ASN A 309 10.79 -1.37 15.68
CA ASN A 309 9.80 -0.66 14.88
C ASN A 309 9.80 -1.24 13.46
N VAL A 310 8.63 -1.67 12.95
CA VAL A 310 8.50 -2.28 11.62
C VAL A 310 9.04 -1.37 10.53
N LEU A 311 8.83 -0.06 10.62
CA LEU A 311 9.33 0.91 9.63
C LEU A 311 10.86 1.01 9.66
N ALA A 312 11.47 0.85 10.84
CA ALA A 312 12.92 0.82 10.97
C ALA A 312 13.51 -0.45 10.35
N LEU A 313 12.89 -1.61 10.61
CA LEU A 313 13.27 -2.88 10.01
C LEU A 313 13.08 -2.88 8.47
N ASP A 314 11.99 -2.29 7.97
CA ASP A 314 11.70 -2.16 6.53
C ASP A 314 12.80 -1.35 5.83
N ARG A 315 13.21 -0.21 6.40
CA ARG A 315 14.35 0.57 5.90
C ARG A 315 15.66 -0.20 5.95
N LEU A 316 15.86 -1.01 6.98
CA LEU A 316 17.08 -1.83 7.15
C LEU A 316 17.16 -2.91 6.07
N VAL A 317 16.03 -3.59 5.79
CA VAL A 317 15.89 -4.55 4.68
C VAL A 317 16.04 -3.86 3.32
N GLU A 318 15.49 -2.68 3.12
CA GLU A 318 15.64 -1.93 1.86
C GLU A 318 17.10 -1.52 1.61
N GLN A 319 17.81 -1.07 2.65
CA GLN A 319 19.19 -0.61 2.53
C GLN A 319 20.19 -1.74 2.38
N ARG A 320 20.04 -2.82 3.16
CA ARG A 320 21.04 -3.91 3.24
C ARG A 320 20.58 -5.21 2.60
N GLY A 321 19.30 -5.34 2.27
CA GLY A 321 18.75 -6.53 1.62
C GLY A 321 19.40 -6.93 0.29
N PRO A 322 19.91 -6.00 -0.55
CA PRO A 322 20.69 -6.37 -1.73
C PRO A 322 21.99 -7.15 -1.43
N GLU A 323 22.53 -7.06 -0.19
CA GLU A 323 23.69 -7.87 0.25
C GLU A 323 23.30 -9.35 0.46
N PHE A 324 22.01 -9.65 0.62
CA PHE A 324 21.47 -10.98 0.92
C PHE A 324 20.25 -11.32 0.03
N PRO A 325 20.45 -11.49 -1.29
CA PRO A 325 19.34 -11.65 -2.25
C PRO A 325 18.46 -12.88 -1.96
N ASP A 326 19.06 -13.96 -1.44
CA ASP A 326 18.35 -15.20 -1.11
C ASP A 326 17.45 -15.05 0.14
N ARG A 327 17.76 -14.11 1.03
CA ARG A 327 17.03 -13.81 2.28
C ARG A 327 15.98 -12.71 2.11
N LEU A 328 16.14 -11.85 1.11
CA LEU A 328 15.28 -10.67 0.91
C LEU A 328 13.79 -11.04 0.88
N GLN A 329 13.43 -12.06 0.10
CA GLN A 329 12.03 -12.49 -0.04
C GLN A 329 11.46 -13.03 1.29
N GLU A 330 12.28 -13.73 2.08
CA GLU A 330 11.90 -14.22 3.41
C GLU A 330 11.64 -13.04 4.36
N TRP A 331 12.57 -12.09 4.44
CA TRP A 331 12.42 -10.90 5.29
C TRP A 331 11.22 -10.03 4.90
N THR A 332 10.96 -9.86 3.60
CA THR A 332 9.78 -9.09 3.14
C THR A 332 8.48 -9.76 3.57
N SER A 333 8.43 -11.11 3.55
CA SER A 333 7.28 -11.89 4.01
C SER A 333 7.09 -11.79 5.54
N TYR A 334 8.17 -11.81 6.31
CA TYR A 334 8.12 -11.57 7.76
C TYR A 334 7.66 -10.15 8.10
N LEU A 335 8.16 -9.12 7.40
CA LEU A 335 7.72 -7.74 7.60
C LEU A 335 6.24 -7.55 7.30
N TYR A 336 5.73 -8.18 6.23
CA TYR A 336 4.30 -8.16 5.91
C TYR A 336 3.46 -8.76 7.05
N SER A 337 3.93 -9.87 7.65
CA SER A 337 3.25 -10.52 8.78
C SER A 337 3.34 -9.68 10.07
N LEU A 338 4.49 -9.07 10.34
CA LEU A 338 4.71 -8.22 11.53
C LEU A 338 3.87 -6.95 11.51
N ARG A 339 3.54 -6.38 10.34
CA ARG A 339 2.65 -5.21 10.22
C ARG A 339 1.27 -5.44 10.84
N ALA A 340 0.77 -6.68 10.86
CA ALA A 340 -0.53 -7.00 11.48
C ALA A 340 -0.50 -6.92 13.03
N TYR A 341 0.68 -7.00 13.63
CA TYR A 341 0.88 -6.97 15.09
C TYR A 341 1.49 -5.65 15.58
N ALA A 342 1.89 -4.77 14.67
CA ALA A 342 2.46 -3.48 15.01
C ALA A 342 1.37 -2.50 15.47
N SER A 343 1.74 -1.65 16.42
CA SER A 343 0.96 -0.48 16.80
C SER A 343 0.89 0.53 15.64
N PRO A 344 -0.02 1.52 15.67
CA PRO A 344 -0.14 2.52 14.61
C PRO A 344 1.12 3.34 14.34
N ASP A 345 2.04 3.43 15.30
CA ASP A 345 3.35 4.08 15.19
C ASP A 345 4.46 3.14 14.64
N GLY A 346 4.09 1.90 14.31
CA GLY A 346 4.98 0.86 13.82
C GLY A 346 5.71 0.08 14.92
N THR A 347 5.48 0.35 16.20
CA THR A 347 6.16 -0.37 17.29
C THR A 347 5.63 -1.79 17.47
N LEU A 348 6.54 -2.76 17.64
CA LEU A 348 6.21 -4.16 17.87
C LEU A 348 6.18 -4.48 19.37
N PRO A 349 5.31 -5.41 19.81
CA PRO A 349 5.34 -5.94 21.18
C PRO A 349 6.67 -6.66 21.46
N SER A 350 7.17 -6.55 22.69
CA SER A 350 8.45 -7.16 23.11
C SER A 350 8.48 -8.69 23.04
N SER A 351 7.33 -9.35 22.93
CA SER A 351 7.25 -10.79 22.67
C SER A 351 7.89 -11.19 21.33
N PHE A 352 8.09 -10.24 20.41
CA PHE A 352 8.74 -10.47 19.13
C PHE A 352 10.24 -10.21 19.14
N ASP A 353 10.82 -9.69 20.25
CA ASP A 353 12.23 -9.29 20.29
C ASP A 353 13.16 -10.45 19.91
N ALA A 354 12.96 -11.64 20.49
CA ALA A 354 13.76 -12.82 20.19
C ALA A 354 13.63 -13.28 18.72
N LEU A 355 12.41 -13.22 18.16
CA LEU A 355 12.17 -13.57 16.75
C LEU A 355 12.87 -12.58 15.82
N ILE A 356 12.81 -11.29 16.14
CA ILE A 356 13.42 -10.23 15.33
C ILE A 356 14.94 -10.36 15.38
N GLU A 357 15.50 -10.56 16.56
CA GLU A 357 16.94 -10.80 16.73
C GLU A 357 17.40 -12.03 15.96
N GLU A 358 16.64 -13.14 15.97
CA GLU A 358 16.99 -14.36 15.24
C GLU A 358 16.84 -14.20 13.72
N THR A 359 15.71 -13.63 13.26
CA THR A 359 15.36 -13.56 11.83
C THR A 359 16.15 -12.47 11.10
N PHE A 360 16.40 -11.34 11.77
CA PHE A 360 17.10 -10.18 11.20
C PHE A 360 18.54 -10.03 11.74
N ALA A 361 19.10 -11.06 12.39
CA ALA A 361 20.46 -11.07 12.95
C ALA A 361 21.54 -10.60 11.97
N GLU A 362 21.38 -10.89 10.68
CA GLU A 362 22.37 -10.58 9.64
C GLU A 362 22.34 -9.10 9.21
N LEU A 363 21.23 -8.41 9.50
CA LEU A 363 21.02 -7.02 9.16
C LEU A 363 21.39 -6.06 10.31
N LEU A 364 21.18 -6.52 11.56
CA LEU A 364 21.51 -5.84 12.81
C LEU A 364 23.02 -5.88 13.09
#